data_AF-A0A1M7GM22-F1
#
_entry.id   AF-A0A1M7GM22-F1
#
_cell.length_a   1.000
_cell.length_b   1.000
_cell.length_c   1.000
_cell.angle_alpha   90.00
_cell.angle_beta   90.00
_cell.angle_gamma   90.00
#
_symmetry.space_group_name_H-M   'P 1'
#
loop_
_entity.id
_entity.type
_entity.pdbx_description
1 polymer ?
#
loop_
_entity_poly.entity_id
_entity_poly.type
_entity_poly.pdbx_seq_one_letter_code
_entity_poly.pdbx_strand_id
1 'polypeptide(L)'
;AGSYSVTRTWTATDACGNSSTASQTINVQDTTGPTTTTAFSATIDVSCDAIPDKPALVFVDNCSTATEKEYTVGPKINEVAGSYSFVRTWIATDNCGNESTFKQIINVAVTNSLVTIPSTACNNGEVTTVNLTSLLPVGTPTTGTWTAVNNAAALQGDVLTVFGLPITTPENPAYVFEYKITDADCPRTIRINMTIDDSCAGIVLPCGVVLVHNAFSPNGDGINENFIIDNIDDINCYPTNTVEIYNRWGILVFDTTGYNNTSRVFNGISQGRSTISQSSGLPSGVYFYILNYTSIDGNGNLQTNKKDGYLYLTK
;
A
#
# COMPACT_ATOMS: atom_id res chain seq x y z
N ALA A 1 3.53 35.28 -39.93
CA ALA A 1 4.81 35.14 -39.22
C ALA A 1 5.57 34.01 -39.90
N GLY A 2 6.83 34.21 -40.28
CA GLY A 2 7.64 33.30 -41.10
C GLY A 2 7.98 33.91 -42.47
N SER A 3 7.00 34.08 -43.34
CA SER A 3 7.13 34.90 -44.56
C SER A 3 6.69 36.35 -44.31
N TYR A 4 7.44 37.33 -44.84
CA TYR A 4 7.15 38.76 -44.69
C TYR A 4 7.58 39.57 -45.91
N SER A 5 6.99 40.74 -46.11
CA SER A 5 7.40 41.69 -47.15
C SER A 5 8.01 42.95 -46.54
N VAL A 6 9.07 43.44 -47.16
CA VAL A 6 9.72 44.70 -46.83
C VAL A 6 9.58 45.63 -48.02
N THR A 7 8.84 46.72 -47.86
CA THR A 7 8.78 47.78 -48.87
C THR A 7 9.75 48.89 -48.49
N ARG A 8 10.71 49.16 -49.38
CA ARG A 8 11.60 50.31 -49.29
C ARG A 8 11.08 51.40 -50.23
N THR A 9 10.92 52.61 -49.71
CA THR A 9 10.51 53.78 -50.50
C THR A 9 11.60 54.82 -50.43
N TRP A 10 12.10 55.22 -51.60
CA TRP A 10 13.05 56.31 -51.75
C TRP A 10 12.32 57.54 -52.28
N THR A 11 12.57 58.68 -51.66
CA THR A 11 12.08 59.99 -52.13
C THR A 11 13.28 60.82 -52.53
N ALA A 12 13.36 61.19 -53.80
CA ALA A 12 14.36 62.14 -54.29
C ALA A 12 13.69 63.52 -54.40
N THR A 13 14.30 64.55 -53.81
CA THR A 13 13.85 65.94 -53.91
C THR A 13 14.94 66.79 -54.53
N ASP A 14 14.61 67.58 -55.55
CA ASP A 14 15.54 68.49 -56.19
C ASP A 14 15.68 69.82 -55.44
N ALA A 15 16.64 70.66 -55.85
CA ALA A 15 16.91 71.96 -55.22
C ALA A 15 15.77 72.99 -55.39
N CYS A 16 14.85 72.75 -56.34
CA CYS A 16 13.69 73.59 -56.59
C CYS A 16 12.46 73.15 -55.78
N GLY A 17 12.58 72.08 -54.99
CA GLY A 17 11.52 71.56 -54.14
C GLY A 17 10.62 70.51 -54.80
N ASN A 18 10.93 70.03 -56.01
CA ASN A 18 10.16 68.96 -56.65
C ASN A 18 10.62 67.61 -56.11
N SER A 19 9.67 66.74 -55.74
CA SER A 19 9.97 65.40 -55.24
C SER A 19 9.41 64.29 -56.13
N SER A 20 10.13 63.18 -56.26
CA SER A 20 9.64 61.93 -56.84
C SER A 20 9.94 60.75 -55.93
N THR A 21 9.09 59.72 -55.97
CA THR A 21 9.26 58.51 -55.15
C THR A 21 9.38 57.26 -56.00
N ALA A 22 10.28 56.35 -55.60
CA ALA A 22 10.35 54.99 -56.11
C ALA A 22 10.21 54.01 -54.95
N SER A 23 9.56 52.86 -55.17
CA SER A 23 9.47 51.81 -54.16
C SER A 23 9.94 50.46 -54.70
N GLN A 24 10.56 49.66 -53.84
CA GLN A 24 10.91 48.27 -54.07
C GLN A 24 10.26 47.44 -52.96
N THR A 25 9.49 46.42 -53.35
CA THR A 25 8.98 45.41 -52.42
C THR A 25 9.86 44.17 -52.50
N ILE A 26 10.39 43.75 -51.35
CA ILE A 26 11.18 42.53 -51.17
C ILE A 26 10.29 41.53 -50.44
N ASN A 27 10.03 40.37 -51.03
CA ASN A 27 9.26 39.31 -50.39
C ASN A 27 10.24 38.25 -49.85
N VAL A 28 10.21 38.04 -48.54
CA VAL A 28 10.92 36.94 -47.87
C VAL A 28 9.92 35.80 -47.69
N GLN A 29 10.29 34.63 -48.20
CA GLN A 29 9.50 33.40 -48.10
C GLN A 29 10.28 32.39 -47.28
N ASP A 30 9.62 31.80 -46.30
CA ASP A 30 10.17 30.70 -45.54
C ASP A 30 9.84 29.37 -46.23
N THR A 31 10.87 28.61 -46.57
CA THR A 31 10.78 27.33 -47.28
C THR A 31 11.45 26.19 -46.50
N THR A 32 11.88 26.43 -45.25
CA THR A 32 12.61 25.44 -44.47
C THR A 32 11.68 24.88 -43.40
N GLY A 33 11.64 23.56 -43.23
CA GLY A 33 10.85 22.95 -42.18
C GLY A 33 11.51 23.03 -40.80
N PRO A 34 10.73 22.81 -39.71
CA PRO A 34 11.26 22.82 -38.36
C PRO A 34 12.39 21.82 -38.09
N THR A 35 13.25 22.15 -37.13
CA THR A 35 14.23 21.23 -36.55
C THR A 35 13.86 20.87 -35.10
N THR A 36 14.44 19.81 -34.53
CA THR A 36 14.29 19.49 -33.11
C THR A 36 15.57 19.81 -32.35
N THR A 37 15.43 20.42 -31.17
CA THR A 37 16.55 20.66 -30.23
C THR A 37 16.70 19.53 -29.22
N THR A 38 15.69 18.67 -29.11
CA THR A 38 15.70 17.53 -28.22
C THR A 38 16.53 16.40 -28.83
N ALA A 39 17.64 16.05 -28.18
CA ALA A 39 18.41 14.87 -28.56
C ALA A 39 17.63 13.60 -28.20
N PHE A 40 17.51 12.68 -29.15
CA PHE A 40 16.92 11.37 -28.93
C PHE A 40 17.65 10.33 -29.78
N SER A 41 17.68 9.08 -29.31
CA SER A 41 18.26 7.98 -30.07
C SER A 41 17.31 7.57 -31.19
N ALA A 42 17.80 7.57 -32.44
CA ALA A 42 17.03 7.16 -33.61
C ALA A 42 16.64 5.68 -33.58
N THR A 43 17.40 4.84 -32.85
CA THR A 43 17.10 3.42 -32.62
C THR A 43 17.34 3.08 -31.16
N ILE A 44 16.44 2.32 -30.54
CA ILE A 44 16.63 1.74 -29.21
C ILE A 44 16.21 0.26 -29.18
N ASP A 45 16.84 -0.51 -28.30
CA ASP A 45 16.52 -1.91 -28.03
C ASP A 45 15.93 -2.03 -26.62
N VAL A 46 14.77 -2.68 -26.50
CA VAL A 46 14.00 -2.78 -25.25
C VAL A 46 13.38 -4.16 -25.10
N SER A 47 13.04 -4.52 -23.87
CA SER A 47 12.18 -5.68 -23.59
C SER A 47 10.71 -5.28 -23.75
N CYS A 48 9.85 -6.23 -24.11
CA CYS A 48 8.42 -5.99 -24.30
C CYS A 48 7.70 -5.45 -23.05
N ASP A 49 8.25 -5.69 -21.86
CA ASP A 49 7.74 -5.20 -20.58
C ASP A 49 8.37 -3.87 -20.11
N ALA A 50 9.27 -3.30 -20.93
CA ALA A 50 10.05 -2.12 -20.60
C ALA A 50 10.14 -1.12 -21.77
N ILE A 51 9.10 -1.02 -22.59
CA ILE A 51 9.01 -0.02 -23.66
C ILE A 51 8.85 1.36 -23.01
N PRO A 52 9.80 2.31 -23.20
CA PRO A 52 9.73 3.61 -22.56
C PRO A 52 8.63 4.48 -23.19
N ASP A 53 8.15 5.47 -22.44
CA ASP A 53 7.25 6.50 -22.95
C ASP A 53 7.86 7.25 -24.14
N LYS A 54 7.01 7.94 -24.93
CA LYS A 54 7.49 8.74 -26.06
C LYS A 54 8.33 9.93 -25.55
N PRO A 55 9.48 10.24 -26.15
CA PRO A 55 10.22 11.46 -25.80
C PRO A 55 9.37 12.71 -26.11
N ALA A 56 9.48 13.73 -25.25
CA ALA A 56 8.88 15.03 -25.46
C ALA A 56 9.81 15.89 -26.35
N LEU A 57 9.58 15.86 -27.67
CA LEU A 57 10.38 16.62 -28.62
C LEU A 57 10.00 18.10 -28.62
N VAL A 58 11.02 18.96 -28.64
CA VAL A 58 10.89 20.41 -28.75
C VAL A 58 11.34 20.86 -30.14
N PHE A 59 10.39 21.37 -30.92
CA PHE A 59 10.61 21.84 -32.28
C PHE A 59 10.91 23.34 -32.31
N VAL A 60 11.87 23.74 -33.13
CA VAL A 60 12.25 25.13 -33.38
C VAL A 60 12.38 25.37 -34.87
N ASP A 61 12.10 26.59 -35.29
CA ASP A 61 12.26 27.03 -36.67
C ASP A 61 13.04 28.35 -36.71
N ASN A 62 13.67 28.67 -37.84
CA ASN A 62 14.55 29.82 -37.98
C ASN A 62 13.79 31.14 -38.21
N CYS A 63 12.58 31.09 -38.76
CA CYS A 63 11.79 32.26 -39.15
C CYS A 63 10.48 32.37 -38.37
N SER A 64 10.00 31.29 -37.79
CA SER A 64 8.73 31.25 -37.07
C SER A 64 8.71 30.26 -35.90
N THR A 65 7.55 30.14 -35.25
CA THR A 65 7.32 29.15 -34.20
C THR A 65 6.97 27.81 -34.84
N ALA A 66 7.50 26.71 -34.30
CA ALA A 66 7.19 25.36 -34.73
C ALA A 66 6.37 24.60 -33.67
N THR A 67 5.51 23.69 -34.12
CA THR A 67 4.67 22.86 -33.25
C THR A 67 4.61 21.41 -33.72
N GLU A 68 4.30 20.49 -32.80
CA GLU A 68 3.96 19.10 -33.16
C GLU A 68 2.63 19.11 -33.94
N LYS A 69 2.68 18.72 -35.21
CA LYS A 69 1.51 18.57 -36.06
C LYS A 69 0.85 17.20 -35.85
N GLU A 70 1.65 16.15 -35.81
CA GLU A 70 1.17 14.77 -35.72
C GLU A 70 2.18 13.87 -35.01
N TYR A 71 1.67 12.89 -34.26
CA TYR A 71 2.43 11.78 -33.71
C TYR A 71 1.74 10.46 -34.01
N THR A 72 2.47 9.51 -34.60
CA THR A 72 1.94 8.17 -34.91
C THR A 72 2.89 7.06 -34.47
N VAL A 73 2.29 5.92 -34.10
CA VAL A 73 2.99 4.65 -33.86
C VAL A 73 2.64 3.72 -35.00
N GLY A 74 3.65 3.30 -35.76
CA GLY A 74 3.48 2.37 -36.87
C GLY A 74 3.10 0.95 -36.40
N PRO A 75 2.65 0.09 -37.32
CA PRO A 75 2.43 -1.32 -37.02
C PRO A 75 3.75 -2.01 -36.64
N LYS A 76 3.62 -3.21 -36.08
CA LYS A 76 4.77 -4.11 -35.90
C LYS A 76 5.37 -4.44 -37.27
N ILE A 77 6.70 -4.50 -37.30
CA ILE A 77 7.52 -4.83 -38.46
C ILE A 77 8.64 -5.78 -38.00
N ASN A 78 9.28 -6.49 -38.94
CA ASN A 78 10.36 -7.43 -38.64
C ASN A 78 9.97 -8.47 -37.57
N GLU A 79 8.71 -8.88 -37.57
CA GLU A 79 8.18 -9.85 -36.61
C GLU A 79 8.81 -11.23 -36.86
N VAL A 80 9.52 -11.72 -35.86
CA VAL A 80 10.06 -13.07 -35.80
C VAL A 80 9.75 -13.68 -34.43
N ALA A 81 9.92 -14.98 -34.28
CA ALA A 81 9.72 -15.63 -33.00
C ALA A 81 10.61 -14.99 -31.92
N GLY A 82 10.00 -14.31 -30.95
CA GLY A 82 10.70 -13.68 -29.83
C GLY A 82 11.17 -12.24 -30.06
N SER A 83 10.82 -11.58 -31.17
CA SER A 83 11.07 -10.14 -31.32
C SER A 83 10.24 -9.48 -32.42
N TYR A 84 10.02 -8.17 -32.30
CA TYR A 84 9.47 -7.32 -33.36
C TYR A 84 10.06 -5.92 -33.25
N SER A 85 9.87 -5.08 -34.26
CA SER A 85 10.16 -3.65 -34.17
C SER A 85 8.93 -2.82 -34.52
N PHE A 86 8.92 -1.56 -34.17
CA PHE A 86 7.95 -0.58 -34.68
C PHE A 86 8.59 0.81 -34.75
N VAL A 87 7.92 1.74 -35.44
CA VAL A 87 8.45 3.09 -35.68
C VAL A 87 7.51 4.14 -35.09
N ARG A 88 8.05 5.01 -34.25
CA ARG A 88 7.41 6.25 -33.82
C ARG A 88 7.74 7.35 -34.82
N THR A 89 6.73 8.08 -35.28
CA THR A 89 6.89 9.20 -36.23
C THR A 89 6.30 10.47 -35.65
N TRP A 90 7.08 11.54 -35.70
CA TRP A 90 6.63 12.90 -35.38
C TRP A 90 6.68 13.75 -36.64
N ILE A 91 5.62 14.50 -36.90
CA ILE A 91 5.59 15.54 -37.93
C ILE A 91 5.49 16.87 -37.21
N ALA A 92 6.46 17.75 -37.44
CA ALA A 92 6.42 19.12 -36.96
C ALA A 92 6.09 20.06 -38.11
N THR A 93 5.31 21.10 -37.84
CA THR A 93 4.99 22.15 -38.81
C THR A 93 5.26 23.53 -38.23
N ASP A 94 5.64 24.45 -39.12
CA ASP A 94 5.81 25.86 -38.81
C ASP A 94 4.55 26.68 -39.19
N ASN A 95 4.59 27.99 -38.97
CA ASN A 95 3.47 28.87 -39.32
C ASN A 95 3.31 29.13 -40.83
N CYS A 96 4.30 28.73 -41.65
CA CYS A 96 4.26 28.84 -43.11
C CYS A 96 3.77 27.56 -43.78
N GLY A 97 3.54 26.50 -43.01
CA GLY A 97 3.11 25.19 -43.49
C GLY A 97 4.26 24.30 -43.97
N ASN A 98 5.52 24.66 -43.72
CA ASN A 98 6.63 23.75 -43.96
C ASN A 98 6.61 22.64 -42.91
N GLU A 99 7.01 21.44 -43.31
CA GLU A 99 6.94 20.25 -42.47
C GLU A 99 8.29 19.55 -42.36
N SER A 100 8.52 18.91 -41.23
CA SER A 100 9.67 18.05 -41.02
C SER A 100 9.28 16.80 -40.25
N THR A 101 9.87 15.67 -40.64
CA THR A 101 9.53 14.34 -40.11
C THR A 101 10.69 13.78 -39.32
N PHE A 102 10.43 13.35 -38.10
CA PHE A 102 11.38 12.69 -37.20
C PHE A 102 10.91 11.27 -36.92
N LYS A 103 11.83 10.31 -36.87
CA LYS A 103 11.52 8.90 -36.67
C LYS A 103 12.40 8.27 -35.59
N GLN A 104 11.80 7.37 -34.81
CA GLN A 104 12.51 6.53 -33.85
C GLN A 104 12.09 5.07 -34.06
N ILE A 105 13.07 4.19 -34.23
CA ILE A 105 12.89 2.74 -34.35
C ILE A 105 13.02 2.13 -32.95
N ILE A 106 12.03 1.33 -32.56
CA ILE A 106 12.05 0.56 -31.31
C ILE A 106 12.17 -0.90 -31.69
N ASN A 107 13.27 -1.55 -31.31
CA ASN A 107 13.42 -3.00 -31.41
C ASN A 107 13.02 -3.62 -30.07
N VAL A 108 12.05 -4.53 -30.11
CA VAL A 108 11.45 -5.15 -28.94
C VAL A 108 11.81 -6.62 -28.89
N ALA A 109 12.51 -7.03 -27.83
CA ALA A 109 12.70 -8.43 -27.49
C ALA A 109 11.49 -8.96 -26.71
N VAL A 110 10.89 -10.04 -27.20
CA VAL A 110 9.77 -10.77 -26.60
C VAL A 110 10.30 -12.06 -26.01
N THR A 111 10.86 -11.97 -24.81
CA THR A 111 11.28 -13.13 -24.02
C THR A 111 10.28 -13.37 -22.91
N ASN A 112 9.96 -14.64 -22.63
CA ASN A 112 9.15 -14.97 -21.46
C ASN A 112 9.96 -14.66 -20.20
N SER A 113 9.73 -13.48 -19.62
CA SER A 113 10.42 -13.05 -18.41
C SER A 113 9.98 -13.93 -17.25
N LEU A 114 10.94 -14.52 -16.52
CA LEU A 114 10.68 -15.25 -15.28
C LEU A 114 11.11 -14.40 -14.09
N VAL A 115 10.15 -13.97 -13.27
CA VAL A 115 10.41 -13.29 -12.00
C VAL A 115 10.15 -14.27 -10.87
N THR A 116 11.08 -14.43 -9.92
CA THR A 116 10.88 -15.30 -8.75
C THR A 116 10.72 -14.48 -7.48
N ILE A 117 9.66 -14.74 -6.72
CA ILE A 117 9.32 -14.07 -5.46
C ILE A 117 9.39 -15.12 -4.34
N PRO A 118 10.29 -14.97 -3.36
CA PRO A 118 10.25 -15.78 -2.16
C PRO A 118 9.04 -15.36 -1.30
N SER A 119 8.32 -16.34 -0.77
CA SER A 119 7.21 -16.12 0.15
C SER A 119 7.21 -17.17 1.24
N THR A 120 6.53 -16.88 2.34
CA THR A 120 6.38 -17.79 3.48
C THR A 120 4.92 -17.87 3.88
N ALA A 121 4.44 -19.07 4.20
CA ALA A 121 3.08 -19.30 4.65
C ALA A 121 3.05 -20.18 5.90
N CYS A 122 2.04 -19.93 6.73
CA CYS A 122 1.92 -20.55 8.04
C CYS A 122 1.07 -21.82 8.02
N ASN A 123 1.60 -22.92 8.55
CA ASN A 123 0.82 -24.09 8.94
C ASN A 123 0.82 -24.24 10.46
N ASN A 124 -0.08 -23.52 11.14
CA ASN A 124 -0.26 -23.57 12.60
C ASN A 124 -1.24 -24.66 13.06
N GLY A 125 -1.63 -25.59 12.17
CA GLY A 125 -2.62 -26.63 12.48
C GLY A 125 -4.09 -26.18 12.42
N GLU A 126 -4.37 -24.95 12.02
CA GLU A 126 -5.71 -24.47 11.66
C GLU A 126 -5.89 -24.37 10.15
N VAL A 127 -7.13 -24.20 9.68
CA VAL A 127 -7.41 -23.99 8.25
C VAL A 127 -6.87 -22.62 7.82
N THR A 128 -5.62 -22.61 7.39
CA THR A 128 -4.96 -21.43 6.83
C THR A 128 -4.98 -21.49 5.31
N THR A 129 -5.42 -20.40 4.69
CA THR A 129 -5.39 -20.22 3.24
C THR A 129 -4.58 -18.99 2.88
N VAL A 130 -3.92 -19.03 1.73
CA VAL A 130 -3.15 -17.91 1.18
C VAL A 130 -3.65 -17.63 -0.21
N ASN A 131 -4.12 -16.40 -0.46
CA ASN A 131 -4.41 -15.98 -1.83
C ASN A 131 -3.11 -15.59 -2.53
N LEU A 132 -2.68 -16.37 -3.52
CA LEU A 132 -1.45 -16.15 -4.25
C LEU A 132 -1.45 -14.86 -5.10
N THR A 133 -2.62 -14.38 -5.56
CA THR A 133 -2.69 -13.10 -6.30
C THR A 133 -2.31 -11.90 -5.42
N SER A 134 -2.50 -11.99 -4.11
CA SER A 134 -2.09 -10.93 -3.17
C SER A 134 -0.56 -10.79 -3.06
N LEU A 135 0.19 -11.80 -3.51
CA LEU A 135 1.65 -11.82 -3.49
C LEU A 135 2.27 -11.29 -4.79
N LEU A 136 1.44 -10.99 -5.79
CA LEU A 136 1.91 -10.46 -7.06
C LEU A 136 2.30 -8.98 -6.91
N PRO A 137 3.32 -8.50 -7.64
CA PRO A 137 3.66 -7.08 -7.67
C PRO A 137 2.48 -6.23 -8.14
N VAL A 138 2.36 -5.00 -7.62
CA VAL A 138 1.33 -4.05 -8.06
C VAL A 138 1.43 -3.81 -9.56
N GLY A 139 0.29 -3.78 -10.25
CA GLY A 139 0.23 -3.60 -11.71
C GLY A 139 0.40 -4.89 -12.52
N THR A 140 0.57 -6.05 -11.87
CA THR A 140 0.55 -7.34 -12.57
C THR A 140 -0.80 -7.54 -13.28
N PRO A 141 -0.80 -7.87 -14.59
CA PRO A 141 -2.03 -8.19 -15.32
C PRO A 141 -2.81 -9.33 -14.68
N THR A 142 -4.13 -9.22 -14.61
CA THR A 142 -5.02 -10.23 -14.01
C THR A 142 -5.43 -11.34 -14.98
N THR A 143 -4.93 -11.31 -16.21
CA THR A 143 -5.25 -12.28 -17.29
C THR A 143 -4.47 -13.58 -17.18
N GLY A 144 -3.49 -13.66 -16.27
CA GLY A 144 -2.69 -14.86 -16.08
C GLY A 144 -3.42 -15.99 -15.35
N THR A 145 -2.82 -17.17 -15.42
CA THR A 145 -3.34 -18.40 -14.79
C THR A 145 -2.33 -18.97 -13.81
N TRP A 146 -2.82 -19.41 -12.64
CA TRP A 146 -1.99 -20.08 -11.66
C TRP A 146 -1.81 -21.56 -12.01
N THR A 147 -0.57 -22.03 -11.85
CA THR A 147 -0.20 -23.43 -12.00
C THR A 147 0.72 -23.82 -10.85
N ALA A 148 0.45 -24.95 -10.21
CA ALA A 148 1.37 -25.53 -9.24
C ALA A 148 2.45 -26.33 -10.00
N VAL A 149 3.71 -25.96 -9.82
CA VAL A 149 4.85 -26.68 -10.40
C VAL A 149 5.11 -27.97 -9.62
N ASN A 150 4.95 -27.91 -8.29
CA ASN A 150 4.89 -29.07 -7.42
C ASN A 150 3.62 -29.00 -6.55
N ASN A 151 3.08 -30.18 -6.23
CA ASN A 151 1.94 -30.36 -5.33
C ASN A 151 0.66 -29.57 -5.69
N ALA A 152 0.03 -29.93 -6.81
CA ALA A 152 -1.18 -29.28 -7.32
C ALA A 152 -2.43 -29.46 -6.46
N ALA A 153 -2.48 -30.47 -5.58
CA ALA A 153 -3.67 -30.76 -4.77
C ALA A 153 -4.02 -29.66 -3.76
N ALA A 154 -3.05 -28.84 -3.38
CA ALA A 154 -3.22 -27.76 -2.40
C ALA A 154 -3.69 -26.43 -3.01
N LEU A 155 -3.63 -26.29 -4.34
CA LEU A 155 -4.00 -25.07 -5.05
C LEU A 155 -5.39 -25.21 -5.69
N GLN A 156 -6.31 -24.33 -5.31
CA GLN A 156 -7.62 -24.21 -5.94
C GLN A 156 -7.79 -22.80 -6.52
N GLY A 157 -7.65 -22.68 -7.85
CA GLY A 157 -7.62 -21.38 -8.51
C GLY A 157 -6.37 -20.60 -8.09
N ASP A 158 -6.56 -19.49 -7.39
CA ASP A 158 -5.51 -18.65 -6.79
C ASP A 158 -5.33 -18.86 -5.28
N VAL A 159 -6.14 -19.73 -4.66
CA VAL A 159 -6.10 -19.97 -3.21
C VAL A 159 -5.30 -21.23 -2.91
N LEU A 160 -4.22 -21.06 -2.15
CA LEU A 160 -3.44 -22.15 -1.57
C LEU A 160 -4.02 -22.51 -0.20
N THR A 161 -4.40 -23.78 -0.01
CA THR A 161 -4.71 -24.32 1.32
C THR A 161 -3.41 -24.82 1.95
N VAL A 162 -3.00 -24.18 3.04
CA VAL A 162 -1.72 -24.47 3.71
C VAL A 162 -1.87 -25.53 4.79
N PHE A 163 -3.08 -25.66 5.35
CA PHE A 163 -3.40 -26.72 6.30
C PHE A 163 -3.07 -28.10 5.74
N GLY A 164 -2.32 -28.88 6.53
CA GLY A 164 -1.89 -30.24 6.16
C GLY A 164 -0.71 -30.32 5.19
N LEU A 165 -0.16 -29.18 4.75
CA LEU A 165 1.09 -29.18 3.99
C LEU A 165 2.29 -29.44 4.91
N PRO A 166 3.18 -30.39 4.58
CA PRO A 166 4.39 -30.59 5.36
C PRO A 166 5.28 -29.34 5.36
N ILE A 167 5.86 -29.07 6.53
CA ILE A 167 6.81 -27.97 6.80
C ILE A 167 7.99 -28.08 5.85
N THR A 168 8.47 -26.94 5.35
CA THR A 168 9.62 -26.89 4.43
C THR A 168 10.91 -27.14 5.19
N THR A 169 11.67 -28.13 4.74
CA THR A 169 12.99 -28.51 5.26
C THR A 169 13.93 -28.79 4.08
N PRO A 170 15.24 -29.03 4.29
CA PRO A 170 16.11 -29.50 3.22
C PRO A 170 15.59 -30.77 2.51
N GLU A 171 14.86 -31.63 3.24
CA GLU A 171 14.26 -32.87 2.74
C GLU A 171 12.88 -32.65 2.08
N ASN A 172 12.17 -31.59 2.47
CA ASN A 172 10.89 -31.19 1.87
C ASN A 172 11.00 -29.78 1.27
N PRO A 173 11.32 -29.64 -0.02
CA PRO A 173 11.65 -28.36 -0.63
C PRO A 173 10.44 -27.41 -0.69
N ALA A 174 10.72 -26.13 -0.97
CA ALA A 174 9.70 -25.10 -1.12
C ALA A 174 8.64 -25.48 -2.17
N TYR A 175 7.40 -25.05 -1.92
CA TYR A 175 6.30 -25.16 -2.87
C TYR A 175 6.45 -24.08 -3.93
N VAL A 176 6.27 -24.46 -5.19
CA VAL A 176 6.55 -23.61 -6.34
C VAL A 176 5.27 -23.45 -7.14
N PHE A 177 4.83 -22.20 -7.25
CA PHE A 177 3.65 -21.82 -8.02
C PHE A 177 4.05 -20.85 -9.13
N GLU A 178 3.48 -21.00 -10.31
CA GLU A 178 3.72 -20.12 -11.45
C GLU A 178 2.42 -19.46 -11.88
N TYR A 179 2.42 -18.13 -11.91
CA TYR A 179 1.42 -17.30 -12.54
C TYR A 179 1.87 -16.97 -13.97
N LYS A 180 1.17 -17.54 -14.96
CA LYS A 180 1.52 -17.44 -16.38
C LYS A 180 0.59 -16.47 -17.08
N ILE A 181 1.14 -15.35 -17.53
CA ILE A 181 0.47 -14.37 -18.37
C ILE A 181 0.75 -14.76 -19.83
N THR A 182 -0.27 -15.26 -20.52
CA THR A 182 -0.20 -15.69 -21.92
C THR A 182 -0.59 -14.56 -22.86
N ASP A 183 0.03 -13.39 -22.67
CA ASP A 183 -0.08 -12.30 -23.64
C ASP A 183 0.80 -12.65 -24.85
N ALA A 184 0.22 -12.58 -26.06
CA ALA A 184 0.95 -12.84 -27.30
C ALA A 184 2.06 -11.80 -27.53
N ASP A 185 1.91 -10.60 -26.98
CA ASP A 185 2.80 -9.47 -27.22
C ASP A 185 3.92 -9.38 -26.19
N CYS A 186 3.68 -9.90 -24.98
CA CYS A 186 4.68 -9.95 -23.92
C CYS A 186 4.34 -11.04 -22.88
N PRO A 187 4.65 -12.31 -23.15
CA PRO A 187 4.39 -13.39 -22.20
C PRO A 187 5.29 -13.23 -20.97
N ARG A 188 4.73 -13.48 -19.78
CA ARG A 188 5.47 -13.36 -18.51
C ARG A 188 5.09 -14.50 -17.57
N THR A 189 6.08 -14.95 -16.80
CA THR A 189 5.88 -15.96 -15.76
C THR A 189 6.36 -15.39 -14.43
N ILE A 190 5.49 -15.34 -13.44
CA ILE A 190 5.87 -15.00 -12.07
C ILE A 190 5.84 -16.28 -11.25
N ARG A 191 6.98 -16.63 -10.64
CA ARG A 191 7.14 -17.81 -9.81
C ARG A 191 7.16 -17.40 -8.35
N ILE A 192 6.28 -18.01 -7.55
CA ILE A 192 6.29 -17.90 -6.10
C ILE A 192 7.00 -19.14 -5.55
N ASN A 193 8.11 -18.94 -4.84
CA ASN A 193 8.76 -19.98 -4.05
C ASN A 193 8.30 -19.83 -2.60
N MET A 194 7.37 -20.68 -2.19
CA MET A 194 6.71 -20.64 -0.88
C MET A 194 7.36 -21.62 0.09
N THR A 195 7.87 -21.11 1.21
CA THR A 195 8.25 -21.93 2.37
C THR A 195 7.07 -22.07 3.32
N ILE A 196 6.85 -23.27 3.85
CA ILE A 196 5.86 -23.50 4.90
C ILE A 196 6.60 -23.64 6.23
N ASP A 197 6.20 -22.87 7.24
CA ASP A 197 6.66 -23.02 8.62
C ASP A 197 5.47 -23.06 9.61
N ASP A 198 5.75 -23.54 10.82
CA ASP A 198 4.80 -23.60 11.95
C ASP A 198 5.11 -22.56 13.03
N SER A 199 6.10 -21.69 12.79
CA SER A 199 6.64 -20.74 13.77
C SER A 199 5.77 -19.51 13.98
N CYS A 200 4.71 -19.36 13.20
CA CYS A 200 3.72 -18.29 13.30
C CYS A 200 2.65 -18.54 14.37
N ALA A 201 2.95 -19.44 15.33
CA ALA A 201 2.37 -19.41 16.66
C ALA A 201 2.68 -18.06 17.35
N GLY A 202 1.85 -17.06 17.07
CA GLY A 202 1.71 -15.85 17.87
C GLY A 202 2.44 -14.61 17.34
N ILE A 203 1.81 -13.92 16.39
CA ILE A 203 1.57 -12.50 16.69
C ILE A 203 0.54 -12.52 17.84
N VAL A 204 1.02 -12.68 19.07
CA VAL A 204 0.21 -12.39 20.25
C VAL A 204 -0.12 -10.92 20.10
N LEU A 205 -1.40 -10.57 19.94
CA LEU A 205 -1.80 -9.17 20.11
C LEU A 205 -1.18 -8.75 21.46
N PRO A 206 -0.36 -7.69 21.53
CA PRO A 206 0.29 -7.33 22.77
C PRO A 206 -0.80 -7.17 23.84
N CYS A 207 -0.62 -7.82 24.98
CA CYS A 207 -1.59 -7.80 26.06
C CYS A 207 -2.00 -6.36 26.37
N GLY A 208 -3.31 -6.10 26.36
CA GLY A 208 -3.83 -4.78 26.73
C GLY A 208 -3.40 -4.44 28.15
N VAL A 209 -3.03 -3.18 28.41
CA VAL A 209 -2.55 -2.76 29.74
C VAL A 209 -3.69 -2.89 30.76
N VAL A 210 -3.43 -3.52 31.91
CA VAL A 210 -4.38 -3.52 33.03
C VAL A 210 -4.57 -2.08 33.52
N LEU A 211 -5.74 -1.48 33.28
CA LEU A 211 -6.07 -0.13 33.72
C LEU A 211 -7.18 -0.18 34.77
N VAL A 212 -6.93 0.39 35.94
CA VAL A 212 -7.90 0.43 37.03
C VAL A 212 -8.61 1.78 37.00
N HIS A 213 -9.93 1.78 36.80
CA HIS A 213 -10.74 3.00 36.86
C HIS A 213 -11.06 3.33 38.32
N ASN A 214 -10.76 4.55 38.75
CA ASN A 214 -10.81 4.95 40.16
C ASN A 214 -12.16 5.53 40.61
N ALA A 215 -13.23 5.41 39.83
CA ALA A 215 -14.56 5.90 40.19
C ALA A 215 -15.68 5.07 39.53
N PHE A 216 -16.80 4.92 40.24
CA PHE A 216 -18.00 4.26 39.73
C PHE A 216 -19.26 4.73 40.50
N SER A 217 -20.43 4.61 39.86
CA SER A 217 -21.72 5.15 40.31
C SER A 217 -22.86 4.12 40.25
N PRO A 218 -22.99 3.22 41.25
CA PRO A 218 -24.07 2.23 41.27
C PRO A 218 -25.43 2.85 41.65
N ASN A 219 -26.03 3.61 40.74
CA ASN A 219 -27.29 4.34 40.91
C ASN A 219 -28.46 3.75 40.10
N GLY A 220 -28.22 2.72 39.28
CA GLY A 220 -29.21 2.03 38.47
C GLY A 220 -29.54 2.70 37.13
N ASP A 221 -28.74 3.66 36.67
CA ASP A 221 -28.89 4.27 35.34
C ASP A 221 -28.22 3.46 34.22
N GLY A 222 -27.46 2.41 34.58
CA GLY A 222 -26.76 1.51 33.66
C GLY A 222 -25.38 2.01 33.23
N ILE A 223 -24.92 3.14 33.75
CA ILE A 223 -23.63 3.75 33.43
C ILE A 223 -22.72 3.68 34.66
N ASN A 224 -21.52 3.10 34.50
CA ASN A 224 -20.52 2.96 35.57
C ASN A 224 -21.07 2.30 36.85
N GLU A 225 -21.97 1.33 36.73
CA GLU A 225 -22.57 0.61 37.87
C GLU A 225 -21.55 -0.23 38.67
N ASN A 226 -20.42 -0.54 38.03
CA ASN A 226 -19.43 -1.48 38.52
C ASN A 226 -18.03 -0.85 38.54
N PHE A 227 -17.20 -1.33 39.45
CA PHE A 227 -15.76 -1.08 39.41
C PHE A 227 -15.13 -1.87 38.25
N ILE A 228 -14.65 -1.17 37.22
CA ILE A 228 -14.09 -1.79 36.02
C ILE A 228 -12.56 -1.75 36.06
N ILE A 229 -11.94 -2.87 35.70
CA ILE A 229 -10.50 -2.98 35.48
C ILE A 229 -10.30 -3.50 34.05
N ASP A 230 -9.81 -2.65 33.15
CA ASP A 230 -9.67 -3.02 31.75
C ASP A 230 -8.68 -4.16 31.57
N ASN A 231 -9.00 -5.06 30.65
CA ASN A 231 -8.18 -6.22 30.23
C ASN A 231 -7.94 -7.29 31.31
N ILE A 232 -8.43 -7.14 32.55
CA ILE A 232 -8.14 -8.10 33.63
C ILE A 232 -8.80 -9.48 33.42
N ASP A 233 -9.79 -9.54 32.55
CA ASP A 233 -10.57 -10.71 32.15
C ASP A 233 -9.96 -11.48 30.97
N ASP A 234 -8.91 -10.93 30.33
CA ASP A 234 -8.13 -11.66 29.32
C ASP A 234 -7.27 -12.72 30.01
N ILE A 235 -7.80 -13.94 30.10
CA ILE A 235 -7.14 -15.08 30.75
C ILE A 235 -5.85 -15.53 30.04
N ASN A 236 -5.68 -15.20 28.76
CA ASN A 236 -4.46 -15.55 28.02
C ASN A 236 -3.31 -14.64 28.42
N CYS A 237 -3.62 -13.38 28.72
CA CYS A 237 -2.64 -12.39 29.18
C CYS A 237 -2.48 -12.37 30.70
N TYR A 238 -3.59 -12.54 31.42
CA TYR A 238 -3.68 -12.41 32.87
C TYR A 238 -4.37 -13.62 33.53
N PRO A 239 -3.68 -14.78 33.62
CA PRO A 239 -4.31 -16.05 33.99
C PRO A 239 -4.92 -16.11 35.39
N THR A 240 -4.45 -15.28 36.32
CA THR A 240 -4.95 -15.23 37.69
C THR A 240 -4.96 -13.80 38.21
N ASN A 241 -5.96 -13.48 39.02
CA ASN A 241 -6.02 -12.21 39.73
C ASN A 241 -6.78 -12.34 41.06
N THR A 242 -6.54 -11.42 41.99
CA THR A 242 -7.33 -11.21 43.20
C THR A 242 -7.57 -9.72 43.39
N VAL A 243 -8.78 -9.36 43.83
CA VAL A 243 -9.16 -7.99 44.17
C VAL A 243 -9.66 -7.96 45.59
N GLU A 244 -9.12 -7.05 46.39
CA GLU A 244 -9.57 -6.72 47.73
C GLU A 244 -9.95 -5.24 47.79
N ILE A 245 -11.03 -4.89 48.48
CA ILE A 245 -11.49 -3.52 48.64
C ILE A 245 -11.75 -3.25 50.13
N TYR A 246 -11.21 -2.13 50.60
CA TYR A 246 -11.25 -1.69 51.98
C TYR A 246 -11.95 -0.34 52.08
N ASN A 247 -12.68 -0.11 53.17
CA ASN A 247 -13.17 1.22 53.48
C ASN A 247 -12.06 2.11 54.07
N ARG A 248 -12.35 3.39 54.32
CA ARG A 248 -11.40 4.37 54.89
C ARG A 248 -10.80 4.01 56.26
N TRP A 249 -11.37 3.03 56.96
CA TRP A 249 -10.87 2.54 58.25
C TRP A 249 -10.04 1.26 58.11
N GLY A 250 -9.78 0.80 56.88
CA GLY A 250 -9.02 -0.43 56.62
C GLY A 250 -9.82 -1.72 56.82
N ILE A 251 -11.15 -1.64 56.89
CA ILE A 251 -12.00 -2.84 56.98
C ILE A 251 -12.27 -3.36 55.57
N LEU A 252 -12.01 -4.65 55.35
CA LEU A 252 -12.31 -5.36 54.11
C LEU A 252 -13.82 -5.40 53.88
N VAL A 253 -14.26 -4.84 52.75
CA VAL A 253 -15.66 -4.78 52.35
C VAL A 253 -15.99 -5.69 51.17
N PHE A 254 -15.00 -6.09 50.37
CA PHE A 254 -15.15 -7.01 49.24
C PHE A 254 -13.81 -7.69 48.95
N ASP A 255 -13.85 -8.99 48.64
CA ASP A 255 -12.71 -9.75 48.14
C ASP A 255 -13.18 -10.78 47.11
N THR A 256 -12.36 -11.05 46.09
CA THR A 256 -12.61 -12.15 45.15
C THR A 256 -11.33 -12.62 44.49
N THR A 257 -11.35 -13.88 44.04
CA THR A 257 -10.37 -14.45 43.10
C THR A 257 -10.97 -14.49 41.69
N GLY A 258 -10.18 -14.14 40.68
CA GLY A 258 -10.57 -14.18 39.26
C GLY A 258 -11.60 -13.12 38.89
N TYR A 259 -11.44 -11.89 39.36
CA TYR A 259 -12.24 -10.72 38.95
C TYR A 259 -12.35 -10.63 37.43
N ASN A 260 -13.56 -10.39 36.89
CA ASN A 260 -13.81 -10.48 35.44
C ASN A 260 -14.83 -9.47 34.89
N ASN A 261 -14.98 -8.31 35.55
CA ASN A 261 -15.88 -7.20 35.16
C ASN A 261 -17.36 -7.56 34.93
N THR A 262 -17.76 -8.83 35.16
CA THR A 262 -19.07 -9.37 34.78
C THR A 262 -19.69 -10.11 35.96
N SER A 263 -19.34 -11.39 36.16
CA SER A 263 -19.93 -12.23 37.19
C SER A 263 -19.25 -12.12 38.55
N ARG A 264 -17.97 -11.73 38.58
CA ARG A 264 -17.17 -11.48 39.80
C ARG A 264 -16.67 -10.05 39.77
N VAL A 265 -17.57 -9.13 40.10
CA VAL A 265 -17.39 -7.69 39.99
C VAL A 265 -17.86 -6.99 41.27
N PHE A 266 -17.21 -5.89 41.63
CA PHE A 266 -17.64 -5.06 42.74
C PHE A 266 -18.61 -3.97 42.26
N ASN A 267 -19.82 -4.01 42.78
CA ASN A 267 -20.92 -3.09 42.47
C ASN A 267 -21.28 -2.19 43.67
N GLY A 268 -20.35 -2.00 44.59
CA GLY A 268 -20.58 -1.17 45.78
C GLY A 268 -21.37 -1.85 46.89
N ILE A 269 -21.62 -3.16 46.80
CA ILE A 269 -22.22 -3.95 47.88
C ILE A 269 -21.13 -4.66 48.68
N SER A 270 -21.19 -4.57 50.01
CA SER A 270 -20.24 -5.25 50.87
C SER A 270 -20.54 -6.75 50.97
N GLN A 271 -19.50 -7.56 50.83
CA GLN A 271 -19.53 -9.02 51.05
C GLN A 271 -18.88 -9.42 52.38
N GLY A 272 -18.37 -8.45 53.15
CA GLY A 272 -17.70 -8.66 54.44
C GLY A 272 -18.61 -9.21 55.53
N ARG A 273 -18.03 -9.99 56.45
CA ARG A 273 -18.71 -10.66 57.56
C ARG A 273 -19.11 -9.62 58.64
N SER A 274 -20.36 -9.14 58.58
CA SER A 274 -21.20 -8.54 59.65
C SER A 274 -21.50 -7.01 59.60
N THR A 275 -22.79 -6.67 59.72
CA THR A 275 -23.41 -5.42 60.24
C THR A 275 -23.68 -4.19 59.35
N ILE A 276 -23.70 -4.32 58.02
CA ILE A 276 -24.50 -3.41 57.18
C ILE A 276 -25.39 -4.28 56.32
N SER A 277 -26.69 -4.01 56.27
CA SER A 277 -27.64 -4.71 55.43
C SER A 277 -27.04 -4.90 54.04
N GLN A 278 -26.76 -6.15 53.65
CA GLN A 278 -26.18 -6.48 52.34
C GLN A 278 -27.00 -5.86 51.18
N SER A 279 -28.27 -5.52 51.43
CA SER A 279 -29.19 -4.89 50.49
C SER A 279 -29.10 -3.36 50.36
N SER A 280 -28.41 -2.63 51.25
CA SER A 280 -28.40 -1.15 51.23
C SER A 280 -27.22 -0.53 50.45
N GLY A 281 -26.25 -1.34 50.04
CA GLY A 281 -25.00 -0.89 49.43
C GLY A 281 -24.13 -0.07 50.40
N LEU A 282 -22.86 0.08 50.06
CA LEU A 282 -21.91 0.89 50.81
C LEU A 282 -22.22 2.39 50.69
N PRO A 283 -21.89 3.22 51.70
CA PRO A 283 -22.07 4.66 51.62
C PRO A 283 -21.14 5.29 50.58
N SER A 284 -21.55 6.43 50.00
CA SER A 284 -20.69 7.20 49.11
C SER A 284 -19.43 7.67 49.84
N GLY A 285 -18.28 7.57 49.19
CA GLY A 285 -17.01 7.92 49.78
C GLY A 285 -15.81 7.26 49.10
N VAL A 286 -14.65 7.43 49.74
CA VAL A 286 -13.38 6.88 49.28
C VAL A 286 -13.16 5.50 49.89
N TYR A 287 -12.85 4.56 49.02
CA TYR A 287 -12.44 3.18 49.29
C TYR A 287 -11.03 2.98 48.76
N PHE A 288 -10.40 1.88 49.14
CA PHE A 288 -9.04 1.52 48.70
C PHE A 288 -9.07 0.12 48.12
N TYR A 289 -8.37 -0.09 47.01
CA TYR A 289 -8.28 -1.41 46.40
C TYR A 289 -6.85 -1.94 46.45
N ILE A 290 -6.73 -3.26 46.51
CA ILE A 290 -5.50 -4.01 46.24
C ILE A 290 -5.85 -5.02 45.15
N LEU A 291 -5.14 -4.95 44.02
CA LEU A 291 -5.22 -5.86 42.89
C LEU A 291 -3.88 -6.60 42.78
N ASN A 292 -3.91 -7.91 42.93
CA ASN A 292 -2.78 -8.77 42.56
C ASN A 292 -3.14 -9.55 41.31
N TYR A 293 -2.23 -9.68 40.35
CA TYR A 293 -2.49 -10.43 39.12
C TYR A 293 -1.21 -10.99 38.51
N THR A 294 -1.31 -12.11 37.81
CA THR A 294 -0.20 -12.67 37.05
C THR A 294 -0.29 -12.26 35.60
N SER A 295 0.82 -11.88 34.96
CA SER A 295 0.92 -11.66 33.51
C SER A 295 1.86 -12.65 32.86
N ILE A 296 1.67 -12.95 31.58
CA ILE A 296 2.62 -13.75 30.79
C ILE A 296 3.59 -12.80 30.04
N ASP A 297 4.89 -13.00 30.18
CA ASP A 297 5.89 -12.22 29.43
C ASP A 297 6.14 -12.75 28.01
N GLY A 298 6.94 -12.02 27.22
CA GLY A 298 7.27 -12.40 25.83
C GLY A 298 8.01 -13.74 25.68
N ASN A 299 8.43 -14.36 26.79
CA ASN A 299 9.07 -15.67 26.83
C ASN A 299 8.14 -16.74 27.44
N GLY A 300 6.86 -16.43 27.67
CA GLY A 300 5.87 -17.36 28.23
C GLY A 300 5.95 -17.54 29.75
N ASN A 301 6.75 -16.75 30.47
CA ASN A 301 6.87 -16.89 31.93
C ASN A 301 5.83 -16.06 32.67
N LEU A 302 5.33 -16.62 33.78
CA LEU A 302 4.41 -15.92 34.67
C LEU A 302 5.14 -14.89 35.53
N GLN A 303 4.68 -13.64 35.49
CA GLN A 303 5.14 -12.54 36.35
C GLN A 303 4.02 -12.13 37.30
N THR A 304 4.34 -11.88 38.57
CA THR A 304 3.37 -11.39 39.55
C THR A 304 3.41 -9.88 39.62
N ASN A 305 2.24 -9.26 39.53
CA ASN A 305 2.06 -7.81 39.55
C ASN A 305 1.12 -7.41 40.68
N LYS A 306 1.29 -6.18 41.16
CA LYS A 306 0.44 -5.57 42.18
C LYS A 306 0.10 -4.14 41.78
N LYS A 307 -1.17 -3.77 41.92
CA LYS A 307 -1.65 -2.39 41.89
C LYS A 307 -2.47 -2.12 43.14
N ASP A 308 -2.30 -0.95 43.72
CA ASP A 308 -3.14 -0.47 44.80
C ASP A 308 -3.41 1.02 44.62
N GLY A 309 -4.51 1.49 45.19
CA GLY A 309 -4.99 2.84 44.98
C GLY A 309 -6.32 3.11 45.67
N TYR A 310 -6.94 4.23 45.31
CA TYR A 310 -8.25 4.61 45.83
C TYR A 310 -9.34 4.39 44.77
N LEU A 311 -10.57 4.20 45.25
CA LEU A 311 -11.79 4.05 44.48
C LEU A 311 -12.84 5.00 45.06
N TYR A 312 -13.42 5.85 44.22
CA TYR A 312 -14.50 6.73 44.62
C TYR A 312 -15.85 6.11 44.27
N LEU A 313 -16.66 5.84 45.29
CA LEU A 313 -18.02 5.34 45.15
C LEU A 313 -18.98 6.50 45.35
N THR A 314 -19.83 6.77 44.36
CA THR A 314 -20.93 7.74 44.45
C THR A 314 -22.26 7.05 44.12
N LYS A 315 -23.39 7.52 44.64
CA LYS A 315 -24.72 7.05 44.26
C LYS A 315 -25.53 8.22 43.74
#